data_AF-A0A087XYN2-F1
#
_entry.id   AF-A0A087XYN2-F1
#
_cell.length_a   1.000
_cell.length_b   1.000
_cell.length_c   1.000
_cell.angle_alpha   90.00
_cell.angle_beta   90.00
_cell.angle_gamma   90.00
#
_symmetry.space_group_name_H-M   'P 1'
#
loop_
_entity.id
_entity.type
_entity.pdbx_description
1 polymer ?
#
loop_
_entity_poly.entity_id
_entity_poly.type
_entity_poly.pdbx_seq_one_letter_code
_entity_poly.pdbx_strand_id
1 'polypeptide(L)'
;MKVAAILLLCMALFHQGHSNSCQGRCGYGIDTSYSCQCNTACERYNDCCSDYYTLCKEAALSCNGRCGESYNSQNPCHCNSLCPQYNNCCSDYSTLCNAVVGPTSCNGRCGESYNAQNPCHCNSQCSQYNNCCSDYSDYCSTGDSGATITDAEIKSLSETLFALDTNKASASQLILDPQALVADSQTSSKSDLSSRPLYKFVDENALFTRPTYAALLNLFDNYKRITGQAESFTSQQLTEQETFLKETMLNTELGRELFAFLYTKGVYKSEAEFIEDLKNMWFGLYSRYNGAMDSSGFEHIFAGEIKGGKVSGFHNWIRFYLLEKRGELNYYSHSFNGPWSNYPDVLGLQFHWDGYYKQVGSAVIGCSPEFDLALYSLCYIARPGKYCYLSLGGKQFIIQTYTWDNSSYGNGKKYIGSAYPVSMR
;
A
#
# COMPACT_ATOMS: atom_id res chain seq x y z
N MET A 1 11.39 86.92 33.44
CA MET A 1 10.51 86.18 32.52
C MET A 1 11.35 85.16 31.76
N LYS A 2 11.06 83.88 32.02
CA LYS A 2 11.29 82.65 31.23
C LYS A 2 12.55 82.58 30.33
N VAL A 3 13.59 81.87 30.76
CA VAL A 3 14.32 80.87 29.94
C VAL A 3 14.85 79.76 30.86
N ALA A 4 14.74 78.53 30.39
CA ALA A 4 14.91 77.26 31.09
C ALA A 4 16.33 77.00 31.64
N ALA A 5 16.36 76.29 32.78
CA ALA A 5 17.57 75.80 33.44
C ALA A 5 18.22 74.68 32.62
N ILE A 6 19.36 74.99 32.03
CA ILE A 6 20.33 74.05 31.46
C ILE A 6 21.64 74.24 32.25
N LEU A 7 22.33 73.13 32.52
CA LEU A 7 23.64 72.99 33.16
C LEU A 7 23.69 72.95 34.69
N LEU A 8 23.46 71.75 35.24
CA LEU A 8 24.48 71.08 36.03
C LEU A 8 24.32 69.58 35.81
N LEU A 9 25.13 69.10 34.86
CA LEU A 9 25.23 67.71 34.41
C LEU A 9 25.40 66.76 35.60
N CYS A 10 24.57 65.73 35.61
CA CYS A 10 24.62 64.59 36.48
C CYS A 10 26.02 63.94 36.49
N MET A 11 26.63 63.91 37.67
CA MET A 11 27.63 62.91 38.03
C MET A 11 26.96 61.54 38.05
N ALA A 12 27.14 60.78 36.96
CA ALA A 12 26.93 59.33 36.97
C ALA A 12 27.88 58.72 35.92
N LEU A 13 29.18 58.83 36.18
CA LEU A 13 30.20 58.03 35.53
C LEU A 13 30.09 56.60 36.05
N PHE A 14 29.79 55.68 35.13
CA PHE A 14 30.16 54.27 35.09
C PHE A 14 30.49 53.57 36.41
N HIS A 15 29.59 52.72 36.89
CA HIS A 15 29.91 51.44 37.55
C HIS A 15 28.83 50.42 37.14
N GLN A 16 28.96 49.87 35.93
CA GLN A 16 28.38 48.55 35.67
C GLN A 16 29.29 47.55 36.39
N GLY A 17 28.97 47.26 37.65
CA GLY A 17 29.62 46.17 38.37
C GLY A 17 29.27 44.87 37.67
N HIS A 18 30.18 44.36 36.86
CA HIS A 18 30.11 42.99 36.36
C HIS A 18 30.06 42.05 37.58
N SER A 19 29.06 41.18 37.64
CA SER A 19 28.95 40.19 38.72
C SER A 19 30.19 39.30 38.70
N ASN A 20 30.97 39.31 39.78
CA ASN A 20 32.15 38.47 39.99
C ASN A 20 31.76 37.01 40.27
N SER A 21 31.10 36.38 39.29
CA SER A 21 30.57 35.03 39.36
C SER A 21 31.08 34.20 38.19
N CYS A 22 31.19 32.90 38.42
CA CYS A 22 31.53 31.91 37.41
C CYS A 22 30.34 31.34 36.63
N GLN A 23 29.11 31.78 36.91
CA GLN A 23 27.93 31.32 36.17
C GLN A 23 28.08 31.61 34.67
N GLY A 24 28.11 30.55 33.85
CA GLY A 24 28.30 30.64 32.40
C GLY A 24 29.70 31.07 31.95
N ARG A 25 30.68 31.14 32.85
CA ARG A 25 32.07 31.59 32.58
C ARG A 25 33.14 30.52 32.88
N CYS A 26 32.73 29.31 33.26
CA CYS A 26 33.66 28.21 33.52
C CYS A 26 34.47 27.82 32.28
N GLY A 27 35.80 27.77 32.39
CA GLY A 27 36.69 27.33 31.32
C GLY A 27 36.94 28.34 30.19
N TYR A 28 36.39 29.56 30.29
CA TYR A 28 36.74 30.65 29.38
C TYR A 28 38.18 31.15 29.61
N GLY A 29 38.79 31.74 28.57
CA GLY A 29 40.10 32.39 28.68
C GLY A 29 40.12 33.55 29.70
N ILE A 30 41.31 34.05 30.02
CA ILE A 30 41.47 35.17 30.95
C ILE A 30 40.70 36.38 30.44
N ASP A 31 39.82 36.93 31.28
CA ASP A 31 39.06 38.13 30.98
C ASP A 31 39.37 39.21 32.02
N THR A 32 40.08 40.25 31.57
CA THR A 32 40.53 41.36 32.43
C THR A 32 39.42 42.34 32.80
N SER A 33 38.21 42.18 32.23
CA SER A 33 37.03 42.97 32.61
C SER A 33 36.41 42.53 33.95
N TYR A 34 36.81 41.37 34.48
CA TYR A 34 36.35 40.84 35.77
C TYR A 34 37.48 40.83 36.80
N SER A 35 37.13 41.05 38.06
CA SER A 35 38.12 41.04 39.16
C SER A 35 38.54 39.64 39.62
N CYS A 36 37.95 38.60 39.03
CA CYS A 36 38.23 37.21 39.32
C CYS A 36 38.07 36.34 38.06
N GLN A 37 38.74 35.19 38.07
CA GLN A 37 38.82 34.25 36.95
C GLN A 37 38.09 32.94 37.25
N CYS A 38 37.62 32.28 36.20
CA CYS A 38 36.83 31.04 36.25
C CYS A 38 37.46 29.92 35.42
N ASN A 39 38.79 29.98 35.25
CA ASN A 39 39.59 28.98 34.57
C ASN A 39 40.49 28.26 35.56
N THR A 40 41.06 27.13 35.14
CA THR A 40 41.92 26.29 35.99
C THR A 40 43.20 26.98 36.43
N ALA A 41 43.66 28.01 35.71
CA ALA A 41 44.83 28.79 36.11
C ALA A 41 44.56 29.67 37.33
N CYS A 42 43.30 29.97 37.67
CA CYS A 42 42.99 30.87 38.78
C CYS A 42 43.48 30.36 40.14
N GLU A 43 43.55 29.04 40.32
CA GLU A 43 44.05 28.43 41.56
C GLU A 43 45.55 28.69 41.75
N ARG A 44 46.29 28.79 40.64
CA ARG A 44 47.72 29.09 40.66
C ARG A 44 47.99 30.55 40.96
N TYR A 45 47.15 31.46 40.46
CA TYR A 45 47.30 32.91 40.64
C TYR A 45 46.50 33.46 41.83
N ASN A 46 45.71 32.60 42.49
CA ASN A 46 44.87 32.90 43.64
C ASN A 46 43.85 34.04 43.36
N ASP A 47 43.29 34.05 42.15
CA ASP A 47 42.32 35.03 41.66
C ASP A 47 40.99 34.39 41.24
N CYS A 48 40.67 33.19 41.74
CA CYS A 48 39.40 32.52 41.47
C CYS A 48 38.20 33.30 42.01
N CYS A 49 37.09 33.32 41.27
CA CYS A 49 35.83 33.82 41.83
C CYS A 49 35.38 32.96 43.01
N SER A 50 34.65 33.55 43.95
CA SER A 50 34.24 32.87 45.19
C SER A 50 33.37 31.63 44.94
N ASP A 51 32.66 31.58 43.81
CA ASP A 51 31.82 30.48 43.36
C ASP A 51 32.51 29.54 42.36
N TYR A 52 33.81 29.70 42.11
CA TYR A 52 34.56 28.87 41.17
C TYR A 52 34.53 27.38 41.53
N TYR A 53 34.74 27.04 42.81
CA TYR A 53 34.77 25.66 43.25
C TYR A 53 33.42 24.95 43.06
N THR A 54 32.33 25.62 43.43
CA THR A 54 30.98 25.06 43.37
C THR A 54 30.45 25.03 41.94
N LEU A 55 30.63 26.10 41.16
CA LEU A 55 30.09 26.21 39.81
C LEU A 55 30.96 25.60 38.71
N CYS A 56 32.28 25.54 38.88
CA CYS A 56 33.19 25.06 37.83
C CYS A 56 33.92 23.76 38.17
N LYS A 57 34.16 23.42 39.45
CA LYS A 57 34.79 22.14 39.81
C LYS A 57 33.79 21.07 40.21
N GLU A 58 32.90 21.36 41.14
CA GLU A 58 31.91 20.38 41.62
C GLU A 58 30.85 20.09 40.56
N ALA A 59 30.29 21.12 39.91
CA ALA A 59 29.36 20.92 38.80
C ALA A 59 29.98 20.21 37.59
N ALA A 60 31.31 20.28 37.42
CA ALA A 60 32.00 19.59 36.32
C ALA A 60 32.13 18.07 36.52
N LEU A 61 31.72 17.53 37.68
CA LEU A 61 31.71 16.09 37.99
C LEU A 61 30.37 15.40 37.67
N SER A 62 29.34 16.17 37.31
CA SER A 62 27.99 15.68 37.04
C SER A 62 27.51 16.09 35.66
N CYS A 63 26.62 15.27 35.08
CA CYS A 63 25.92 15.57 33.84
C CYS A 63 24.63 16.37 34.00
N ASN A 64 24.24 16.73 35.22
CA ASN A 64 23.05 17.53 35.47
C ASN A 64 23.12 18.88 34.76
N GLY A 65 22.28 19.08 33.73
CA GLY A 65 22.28 20.29 32.89
C GLY A 65 23.44 20.39 31.88
N ARG A 66 24.22 19.31 31.67
CA ARG A 66 25.38 19.26 30.76
C ARG A 66 25.25 18.25 29.61
N CYS A 67 24.08 17.64 29.44
CA CYS A 67 23.85 16.69 28.35
C CYS A 67 24.02 17.34 26.97
N GLY A 68 24.83 16.73 26.11
CA GLY A 68 25.13 17.25 24.77
C GLY A 68 26.19 18.35 24.73
N GLU A 69 27.01 18.50 25.79
CA GLU A 69 28.06 19.51 25.84
C GLU A 69 29.16 19.34 24.76
N SER A 70 29.78 20.45 24.34
CA SER A 70 31.00 20.39 23.55
C SER A 70 32.18 19.90 24.38
N TYR A 71 33.16 19.25 23.73
CA TYR A 71 34.39 18.82 24.40
C TYR A 71 35.16 20.02 24.98
N ASN A 72 35.54 19.92 26.25
CA ASN A 72 36.37 20.89 26.96
C ASN A 72 37.46 20.17 27.75
N SER A 73 38.72 20.33 27.35
CA SER A 73 39.87 19.67 27.98
C SER A 73 40.09 20.02 29.45
N GLN A 74 39.39 21.03 29.99
CA GLN A 74 39.45 21.41 31.40
C GLN A 74 38.44 20.65 32.27
N ASN A 75 37.47 19.95 31.67
CA ASN A 75 36.49 19.19 32.44
C ASN A 75 37.09 17.82 32.86
N PRO A 76 36.89 17.39 34.11
CA PRO A 76 37.33 16.07 34.57
C PRO A 76 36.53 14.93 33.95
N CYS A 77 35.32 15.20 33.43
CA CYS A 77 34.48 14.24 32.73
C CYS A 77 33.50 14.94 31.77
N HIS A 78 32.95 14.17 30.82
CA HIS A 78 32.14 14.66 29.72
C HIS A 78 30.72 14.07 29.69
N CYS A 79 29.81 14.84 29.11
CA CYS A 79 28.39 14.51 29.03
C CYS A 79 27.84 14.57 27.60
N ASN A 80 28.67 14.20 26.62
CA ASN A 80 28.34 14.18 25.20
C ASN A 80 28.30 12.75 24.65
N SER A 81 27.70 12.59 23.47
CA SER A 81 27.49 11.28 22.83
C SER A 81 28.78 10.51 22.52
N LEU A 82 29.93 11.19 22.48
CA LEU A 82 31.24 10.59 22.21
C LEU A 82 31.98 10.16 23.48
N CYS A 83 31.55 10.60 24.67
CA CYS A 83 32.25 10.25 25.92
C CYS A 83 32.39 8.74 26.18
N PRO A 84 31.44 7.85 25.77
CA PRO A 84 31.61 6.40 25.97
C PRO A 84 32.74 5.83 25.11
N GLN A 85 32.96 6.40 23.91
CA GLN A 85 34.03 5.99 23.00
C GLN A 85 35.41 6.33 23.58
N TYR A 86 35.54 7.47 24.27
CA TYR A 86 36.79 7.94 24.87
C TYR A 86 36.94 7.57 26.35
N ASN A 87 35.98 6.83 26.90
CA ASN A 87 35.94 6.40 28.31
C ASN A 87 36.14 7.56 29.31
N ASN A 88 35.56 8.72 29.03
CA ASN A 88 35.69 9.93 29.84
C ASN A 88 34.33 10.52 30.27
N CYS A 89 33.28 9.69 30.31
CA CYS A 89 31.96 10.10 30.76
C CYS A 89 31.91 10.44 32.26
N CYS A 90 31.06 11.39 32.66
CA CYS A 90 30.75 11.55 34.08
C CYS A 90 30.00 10.33 34.60
N SER A 91 30.14 10.06 35.91
CA SER A 91 29.60 8.85 36.54
C SER A 91 28.08 8.71 36.41
N ASP A 92 27.37 9.82 36.29
CA ASP A 92 25.92 9.93 36.15
C ASP A 92 25.47 10.10 34.68
N TYR A 93 26.39 10.07 33.71
CA TYR A 93 26.07 10.21 32.28
C TYR A 93 25.02 9.20 31.82
N SER A 94 25.17 7.94 32.22
CA SER A 94 24.23 6.88 31.84
C SER A 94 22.82 7.11 32.38
N THR A 95 22.70 7.80 33.51
CA THR A 95 21.44 7.99 34.24
C THR A 95 20.77 9.33 33.90
N LEU A 96 21.55 10.36 33.55
CA LEU A 96 21.03 11.71 33.27
C LEU A 96 20.96 12.03 31.77
N CYS A 97 21.92 11.56 30.97
CA CYS A 97 22.01 11.90 29.54
C CYS A 97 21.79 10.69 28.62
N ASN A 98 22.03 9.49 29.12
CA ASN A 98 21.65 8.23 28.47
C ASN A 98 20.41 7.59 29.11
N ALA A 99 19.68 8.34 29.95
CA ALA A 99 18.29 8.02 30.21
C ALA A 99 17.61 7.96 28.85
N VAL A 100 17.15 6.77 28.49
CA VAL A 100 16.51 6.49 27.22
C VAL A 100 15.20 7.27 27.17
N VAL A 101 15.28 8.54 26.73
CA VAL A 101 14.10 9.38 26.50
C VAL A 101 13.58 9.00 25.13
N GLY A 102 12.92 7.86 25.07
CA GLY A 102 12.27 7.39 23.87
C GLY A 102 11.40 6.19 24.20
N PRO A 103 10.24 6.06 23.55
CA PRO A 103 9.35 4.94 23.81
C PRO A 103 10.06 3.62 23.45
N THR A 104 10.05 2.67 24.38
CA THR A 104 10.70 1.35 24.26
C THR A 104 9.73 0.26 23.80
N SER A 105 8.47 0.64 23.55
CA SER A 105 7.37 -0.25 23.19
C SER A 105 6.74 0.15 21.87
N CYS A 106 6.23 -0.84 21.14
CA CYS A 106 5.50 -0.66 19.90
C CYS A 106 3.99 -0.44 20.03
N ASN A 107 3.44 -0.45 21.25
CA ASN A 107 2.03 -0.17 21.48
C ASN A 107 1.63 1.22 20.94
N GLY A 108 0.79 1.26 19.90
CA GLY A 108 0.36 2.50 19.25
C GLY A 108 1.41 3.19 18.35
N ARG A 109 2.52 2.51 18.02
CA ARG A 109 3.65 3.08 17.24
C ARG A 109 3.98 2.34 15.94
N CYS A 110 3.18 1.37 15.54
CA CYS A 110 3.42 0.62 14.30
C CYS A 110 3.39 1.54 13.08
N GLY A 111 4.40 1.44 12.21
CA GLY A 111 4.54 2.26 11.01
C GLY A 111 5.13 3.65 11.25
N GLU A 112 5.77 3.90 12.39
CA GLU A 112 6.38 5.20 12.69
C GLU A 112 7.52 5.61 11.74
N SER A 113 7.69 6.91 11.54
CA SER A 113 8.87 7.45 10.84
C SER A 113 10.14 7.24 11.67
N TYR A 114 11.27 7.03 11.00
CA TYR A 114 12.57 6.90 11.67
C TYR A 114 12.93 8.18 12.47
N ASN A 115 13.44 7.97 13.67
CA ASN A 115 13.85 9.02 14.61
C ASN A 115 15.11 8.56 15.35
N ALA A 116 16.25 9.17 15.07
CA ALA A 116 17.55 8.75 15.62
C ALA A 116 17.67 8.86 17.15
N GLN A 117 16.75 9.58 17.80
CA GLN A 117 16.69 9.73 19.25
C GLN A 117 15.91 8.58 19.92
N ASN A 118 15.16 7.78 19.18
CA ASN A 118 14.46 6.63 19.75
C ASN A 118 15.43 5.46 19.97
N PRO A 119 15.33 4.75 21.11
CA PRO A 119 16.14 3.55 21.37
C PRO A 119 15.82 2.38 20.45
N CYS A 120 14.59 2.36 19.92
CA CYS A 120 14.08 1.29 19.10
C CYS A 120 12.93 1.79 18.21
N HIS A 121 12.70 1.05 17.13
CA HIS A 121 11.77 1.40 16.07
C HIS A 121 10.67 0.38 15.86
N CYS A 122 9.52 0.90 15.42
CA CYS A 122 8.32 0.10 15.14
C CYS A 122 7.86 0.22 13.68
N ASN A 123 8.81 0.35 12.77
CA ASN A 123 8.56 0.43 11.32
C ASN A 123 9.06 -0.81 10.59
N SER A 124 8.59 -1.00 9.36
CA SER A 124 8.88 -2.19 8.53
C SER A 124 10.36 -2.37 8.20
N GLN A 125 11.19 -1.35 8.38
CA GLN A 125 12.63 -1.41 8.11
C GLN A 125 13.45 -1.76 9.35
N CYS A 126 12.85 -1.82 10.55
CA CYS A 126 13.61 -1.97 11.79
C CYS A 126 14.39 -3.28 11.87
N SER A 127 13.88 -4.36 11.26
CA SER A 127 14.55 -5.66 11.23
C SER A 127 15.80 -5.66 10.35
N GLN A 128 15.79 -4.88 9.26
CA GLN A 128 16.95 -4.71 8.39
C GLN A 128 18.10 -3.98 9.11
N TYR A 129 17.77 -2.99 9.94
CA TYR A 129 18.74 -2.20 10.70
C TYR A 129 18.99 -2.73 12.12
N ASN A 130 18.37 -3.86 12.47
CA ASN A 130 18.45 -4.52 13.77
C ASN A 130 18.18 -3.58 14.97
N ASN A 131 17.17 -2.72 14.81
CA ASN A 131 16.81 -1.69 15.80
C ASN A 131 15.31 -1.75 16.18
N CYS A 132 14.65 -2.88 16.00
CA CYS A 132 13.26 -3.06 16.42
C CYS A 132 13.09 -2.98 17.95
N CYS A 133 11.95 -2.49 18.43
CA CYS A 133 11.60 -2.66 19.84
C CYS A 133 11.40 -4.14 20.17
N SER A 134 11.66 -4.54 21.42
CA SER A 134 11.61 -5.94 21.85
C SER A 134 10.21 -6.55 21.70
N ASP A 135 9.17 -5.72 21.77
CA ASP A 135 7.76 -6.07 21.62
C ASP A 135 7.23 -5.77 20.21
N TYR A 136 8.12 -5.51 19.23
CA TYR A 136 7.72 -5.31 17.84
C TYR A 136 6.91 -6.48 17.32
N SER A 137 7.28 -7.71 17.67
CA SER A 137 6.51 -8.89 17.29
C SER A 137 5.14 -8.98 17.95
N ASP A 138 4.99 -8.42 19.13
CA ASP A 138 3.77 -8.57 19.91
C ASP A 138 2.71 -7.53 19.49
N TYR A 139 3.15 -6.33 19.06
CA TYR A 139 2.27 -5.23 18.67
C TYR A 139 2.22 -4.96 17.16
N CYS A 140 3.34 -5.14 16.46
CA CYS A 140 3.49 -4.78 15.05
C CYS A 140 3.71 -5.97 14.13
N SER A 141 4.07 -7.16 14.64
CA SER A 141 3.89 -8.36 13.81
C SER A 141 2.42 -8.66 13.59
N THR A 142 1.45 -8.10 14.31
CA THR A 142 0.04 -8.14 13.86
C THR A 142 -0.30 -7.10 12.78
N GLY A 143 0.66 -6.27 12.39
CA GLY A 143 0.56 -5.29 11.28
C GLY A 143 1.40 -5.65 10.05
N ASP A 144 2.20 -6.70 10.12
CA ASP A 144 2.95 -7.29 9.00
C ASP A 144 2.96 -8.85 9.04
N SER A 145 2.01 -9.44 9.78
CA SER A 145 1.62 -10.86 9.71
C SER A 145 0.17 -10.99 9.28
N GLY A 146 -0.15 -10.57 8.06
CA GLY A 146 -0.82 -11.57 7.23
C GLY A 146 0.26 -12.60 6.98
N ALA A 147 0.13 -13.84 7.47
CA ALA A 147 1.12 -14.87 7.21
C ALA A 147 1.42 -14.82 5.70
N THR A 148 2.63 -14.43 5.29
CA THR A 148 2.89 -14.08 3.88
C THR A 148 2.36 -15.20 3.01
N ILE A 149 1.31 -14.94 2.25
CA ILE A 149 0.68 -15.94 1.39
C ILE A 149 1.77 -16.34 0.40
N THR A 150 2.29 -17.55 0.51
CA THR A 150 3.42 -18.03 -0.29
C THR A 150 2.97 -18.39 -1.70
N ASP A 151 3.88 -18.38 -2.67
CA ASP A 151 3.55 -18.80 -4.05
C ASP A 151 3.07 -20.26 -4.11
N ALA A 152 3.56 -21.12 -3.22
CA ALA A 152 3.10 -22.50 -3.11
C ALA A 152 1.64 -22.58 -2.63
N GLU A 153 1.27 -21.78 -1.63
CA GLU A 153 -0.11 -21.68 -1.16
C GLU A 153 -1.04 -21.10 -2.23
N ILE A 154 -0.62 -20.06 -2.98
CA ILE A 154 -1.40 -19.50 -4.09
C ILE A 154 -1.69 -20.55 -5.15
N LYS A 155 -0.68 -21.33 -5.56
CA LYS A 155 -0.84 -22.42 -6.53
C LYS A 155 -1.74 -23.53 -6.01
N SER A 156 -1.60 -23.91 -4.73
CA SER A 156 -2.43 -24.95 -4.12
C SER A 156 -3.89 -24.51 -4.01
N LEU A 157 -4.12 -23.26 -3.60
CA LEU A 157 -5.46 -22.70 -3.47
C LEU A 157 -6.11 -22.55 -4.85
N SER A 158 -5.39 -22.10 -5.87
CA SER A 158 -5.98 -21.95 -7.21
C SER A 158 -6.46 -23.27 -7.81
N GLU A 159 -5.76 -24.39 -7.57
CA GLU A 159 -6.24 -25.72 -7.96
C GLU A 159 -7.48 -26.13 -7.17
N THR A 160 -7.52 -25.79 -5.88
CA THR A 160 -8.68 -26.05 -5.02
C THR A 160 -9.89 -25.27 -5.53
N LEU A 161 -9.75 -23.97 -5.78
CA LEU A 161 -10.82 -23.13 -6.33
C LEU A 161 -11.26 -23.60 -7.72
N PHE A 162 -10.35 -24.07 -8.56
CA PHE A 162 -10.68 -24.65 -9.87
C PHE A 162 -11.51 -25.93 -9.78
N ALA A 163 -11.19 -26.79 -8.82
CA ALA A 163 -11.98 -27.99 -8.52
C ALA A 163 -13.38 -27.62 -7.98
N LEU A 164 -13.46 -26.57 -7.15
CA LEU A 164 -14.69 -26.07 -6.55
C LEU A 164 -15.56 -25.22 -7.48
N ASP A 165 -15.05 -24.84 -8.66
CA ASP A 165 -15.82 -24.13 -9.68
C ASP A 165 -16.85 -25.07 -10.33
N THR A 166 -17.93 -25.34 -9.61
CA THR A 166 -19.04 -26.21 -10.02
C THR A 166 -19.99 -25.52 -10.98
N ASN A 167 -19.99 -24.18 -10.99
CA ASN A 167 -20.80 -23.35 -11.88
C ASN A 167 -20.10 -23.03 -13.21
N LYS A 168 -18.90 -23.54 -13.50
CA LYS A 168 -18.29 -23.40 -14.83
C LYS A 168 -19.13 -24.03 -15.94
N ALA A 169 -18.91 -23.57 -17.17
CA ALA A 169 -19.48 -24.17 -18.36
C ALA A 169 -18.79 -25.50 -18.67
N SER A 170 -19.58 -26.52 -19.01
CA SER A 170 -19.04 -27.76 -19.60
C SER A 170 -18.82 -27.61 -21.11
N ALA A 171 -18.06 -28.54 -21.70
CA ALA A 171 -17.87 -28.65 -23.16
C ALA A 171 -19.19 -28.75 -23.96
N SER A 172 -20.28 -29.20 -23.32
CA SER A 172 -21.60 -29.26 -23.95
C SER A 172 -22.40 -27.96 -23.87
N GLN A 173 -22.07 -27.10 -22.89
CA GLN A 173 -22.77 -25.84 -22.62
C GLN A 173 -22.08 -24.64 -23.25
N LEU A 174 -20.82 -24.77 -23.68
CA LEU A 174 -20.05 -23.72 -24.31
C LEU A 174 -19.22 -24.32 -25.45
N ILE A 175 -19.41 -23.83 -26.67
CA ILE A 175 -18.66 -24.28 -27.85
C ILE A 175 -18.07 -23.05 -28.52
N LEU A 176 -16.74 -23.02 -28.65
CA LEU A 176 -16.02 -21.96 -29.33
C LEU A 176 -15.71 -22.33 -30.79
N ASP A 177 -15.57 -21.31 -31.64
CA ASP A 177 -14.97 -21.36 -32.97
C ASP A 177 -13.81 -20.35 -33.03
N PRO A 178 -12.61 -20.71 -32.54
CA PRO A 178 -11.49 -19.78 -32.38
C PRO A 178 -10.87 -19.32 -33.71
N GLN A 179 -11.20 -19.96 -34.84
CA GLN A 179 -10.80 -19.55 -36.18
C GLN A 179 -9.29 -19.30 -36.35
N ALA A 180 -8.84 -18.05 -36.41
CA ALA A 180 -7.47 -17.69 -36.79
C ALA A 180 -6.56 -17.43 -35.57
N LEU A 181 -5.51 -18.26 -35.43
CA LEU A 181 -4.37 -17.98 -34.56
C LEU A 181 -3.36 -17.09 -35.31
N VAL A 182 -2.99 -15.95 -34.73
CA VAL A 182 -2.01 -15.01 -35.30
C VAL A 182 -0.77 -14.89 -34.43
N ALA A 183 0.37 -14.57 -35.05
CA ALA A 183 1.58 -14.26 -34.30
C ALA A 183 1.46 -12.88 -33.61
N ASP A 184 2.23 -12.68 -32.53
CA ASP A 184 2.27 -11.40 -31.79
C ASP A 184 2.54 -10.19 -32.69
N SER A 185 3.40 -10.36 -33.70
CA SER A 185 3.75 -9.34 -34.69
C SER A 185 2.56 -8.88 -35.56
N GLN A 186 1.47 -9.63 -35.58
CA GLN A 186 0.27 -9.37 -36.38
C GLN A 186 -0.91 -8.84 -35.54
N THR A 187 -0.80 -8.80 -34.21
CA THR A 187 -1.89 -8.36 -33.31
C THR A 187 -2.33 -6.91 -33.55
N SER A 188 -1.45 -6.06 -34.08
CA SER A 188 -1.74 -4.66 -34.42
C SER A 188 -2.25 -4.46 -35.85
N SER A 189 -2.37 -5.52 -36.66
CA SER A 189 -2.74 -5.43 -38.08
C SER A 189 -4.18 -4.96 -38.33
N LYS A 190 -5.05 -5.08 -37.33
CA LYS A 190 -6.50 -4.75 -37.42
C LYS A 190 -7.19 -5.45 -38.59
N SER A 191 -6.66 -6.58 -39.03
CA SER A 191 -7.28 -7.39 -40.08
C SER A 191 -8.28 -8.33 -39.44
N ASP A 192 -9.52 -8.30 -39.90
CA ASP A 192 -10.52 -9.29 -39.51
C ASP A 192 -10.21 -10.60 -40.23
N LEU A 193 -9.79 -11.61 -39.45
CA LEU A 193 -9.44 -12.95 -39.93
C LEU A 193 -10.47 -13.99 -39.50
N SER A 194 -11.59 -13.56 -38.92
CA SER A 194 -12.59 -14.42 -38.31
C SER A 194 -13.98 -14.04 -38.80
N SER A 195 -14.37 -14.62 -39.94
CA SER A 195 -15.67 -14.37 -40.57
C SER A 195 -16.90 -14.84 -39.77
N ARG A 196 -16.71 -15.58 -38.67
CA ARG A 196 -17.76 -16.16 -37.83
C ARG A 196 -17.61 -15.68 -36.38
N PRO A 197 -18.68 -15.74 -35.56
CA PRO A 197 -18.57 -15.48 -34.13
C PRO A 197 -17.62 -16.46 -33.43
N LEU A 198 -16.89 -15.99 -32.41
CA LEU A 198 -16.09 -16.85 -31.53
C LEU A 198 -16.99 -17.82 -30.75
N TYR A 199 -18.13 -17.35 -30.25
CA TYR A 199 -19.05 -18.17 -29.44
C TYR A 199 -20.06 -18.85 -30.35
N LYS A 200 -19.72 -20.05 -30.82
CA LYS A 200 -20.59 -20.86 -31.67
C LYS A 200 -21.87 -21.30 -30.94
N PHE A 201 -21.77 -21.64 -29.67
CA PHE A 201 -22.92 -22.02 -28.84
C PHE A 201 -22.67 -21.71 -27.37
N VAL A 202 -23.70 -21.21 -26.69
CA VAL A 202 -23.76 -21.06 -25.23
C VAL A 202 -25.15 -21.52 -24.78
N ASP A 203 -25.21 -22.44 -23.83
CA ASP A 203 -26.46 -22.88 -23.21
C ASP A 203 -26.91 -21.85 -22.16
N GLU A 204 -27.52 -20.78 -22.65
CA GLU A 204 -28.00 -19.68 -21.80
C GLU A 204 -29.02 -20.15 -20.76
N ASN A 205 -29.90 -21.10 -21.11
CA ASN A 205 -30.93 -21.59 -20.21
C ASN A 205 -30.32 -22.32 -19.00
N ALA A 206 -29.24 -23.09 -19.22
CA ALA A 206 -28.57 -23.81 -18.14
C ALA A 206 -27.56 -22.95 -17.36
N LEU A 207 -26.90 -21.99 -18.02
CA LEU A 207 -25.86 -21.16 -17.40
C LEU A 207 -26.44 -19.92 -16.72
N PHE A 208 -27.30 -19.15 -17.41
CA PHE A 208 -27.75 -17.84 -16.93
C PHE A 208 -28.86 -17.90 -15.89
N THR A 209 -29.42 -19.08 -15.65
CA THR A 209 -30.33 -19.34 -14.53
C THR A 209 -29.59 -19.64 -13.23
N ARG A 210 -28.27 -19.88 -13.28
CA ARG A 210 -27.44 -20.06 -12.08
C ARG A 210 -27.36 -18.72 -11.33
N PRO A 211 -27.50 -18.71 -9.99
CA PRO A 211 -27.56 -17.46 -9.22
C PRO A 211 -26.40 -16.50 -9.47
N THR A 212 -25.16 -17.01 -9.59
CA THR A 212 -23.97 -16.17 -9.78
C THR A 212 -23.92 -15.54 -11.18
N TYR A 213 -24.36 -16.27 -12.21
CA TYR A 213 -24.49 -15.73 -13.57
C TYR A 213 -25.61 -14.69 -13.63
N ALA A 214 -26.79 -14.99 -13.09
CA ALA A 214 -27.91 -14.06 -13.06
C ALA A 214 -27.54 -12.74 -12.34
N ALA A 215 -26.85 -12.84 -11.19
CA ALA A 215 -26.37 -11.67 -10.47
C ALA A 215 -25.34 -10.85 -11.27
N LEU A 216 -24.42 -11.51 -11.99
CA LEU A 216 -23.48 -10.81 -12.87
C LEU A 216 -24.20 -10.09 -14.03
N LEU A 217 -25.21 -10.71 -14.63
CA LEU A 217 -25.97 -10.12 -15.73
C LEU A 217 -26.69 -8.83 -15.31
N ASN A 218 -27.26 -8.82 -14.10
CA ASN A 218 -27.89 -7.64 -13.49
C ASN A 218 -26.89 -6.55 -13.07
N LEU A 219 -25.58 -6.80 -13.17
CA LEU A 219 -24.59 -5.73 -13.03
C LEU A 219 -24.28 -5.09 -14.38
N PHE A 220 -24.31 -5.83 -15.48
CA PHE A 220 -23.86 -5.33 -16.78
C PHE A 220 -24.75 -4.25 -17.42
N ASP A 221 -25.99 -4.13 -16.98
CA ASP A 221 -26.93 -3.08 -17.39
C ASP A 221 -26.76 -1.78 -16.60
N ASN A 222 -26.00 -1.81 -15.50
CA ASN A 222 -25.81 -0.64 -14.63
C ASN A 222 -24.73 0.34 -15.07
N TYR A 223 -23.72 -0.13 -15.81
CA TYR A 223 -22.52 0.65 -16.12
C TYR A 223 -22.57 1.30 -17.49
N LYS A 224 -22.07 2.53 -17.58
CA LYS A 224 -21.94 3.25 -18.84
C LYS A 224 -20.56 2.98 -19.46
N ARG A 225 -20.53 2.56 -20.72
CA ARG A 225 -19.27 2.20 -21.40
C ARG A 225 -18.26 3.34 -21.63
N ILE A 226 -18.67 4.60 -21.52
CA ILE A 226 -17.83 5.77 -21.82
C ILE A 226 -17.40 6.45 -20.52
N THR A 227 -16.09 6.45 -20.24
CA THR A 227 -15.47 7.16 -19.12
C THR A 227 -15.59 8.69 -19.26
N GLY A 228 -15.59 9.43 -18.15
CA GLY A 228 -15.58 10.89 -18.09
C GLY A 228 -16.90 11.54 -17.65
N GLN A 229 -17.93 10.75 -17.31
CA GLN A 229 -19.14 11.24 -16.63
C GLN A 229 -19.21 10.63 -15.24
N ALA A 230 -19.46 11.45 -14.22
CA ALA A 230 -19.63 10.95 -12.86
C ALA A 230 -20.77 9.91 -12.84
N GLU A 231 -20.47 8.73 -12.30
CA GLU A 231 -21.46 7.69 -12.10
C GLU A 231 -22.10 7.85 -10.71
N SER A 232 -23.41 7.63 -10.65
CA SER A 232 -24.15 7.55 -9.40
C SER A 232 -25.05 6.33 -9.48
N PHE A 233 -24.96 5.45 -8.48
CA PHE A 233 -25.76 4.24 -8.43
C PHE A 233 -27.08 4.48 -7.68
N THR A 234 -28.17 3.95 -8.22
CA THR A 234 -29.45 3.89 -7.50
C THR A 234 -29.38 2.86 -6.37
N SER A 235 -30.31 2.92 -5.42
CA SER A 235 -30.41 1.90 -4.35
C SER A 235 -30.56 0.48 -4.88
N GLN A 236 -31.22 0.31 -6.02
CA GLN A 236 -31.34 -0.99 -6.68
C GLN A 236 -29.96 -1.47 -7.17
N GLN A 237 -29.19 -0.60 -7.82
CA GLN A 237 -27.87 -0.94 -8.35
C GLN A 237 -26.87 -1.29 -7.25
N LEU A 238 -26.93 -0.58 -6.11
CA LEU A 238 -26.15 -0.94 -4.92
C LEU A 238 -26.58 -2.30 -4.34
N THR A 239 -27.88 -2.63 -4.38
CA THR A 239 -28.40 -3.93 -3.96
C THR A 239 -27.93 -5.05 -4.90
N GLU A 240 -27.83 -4.78 -6.20
CA GLU A 240 -27.30 -5.73 -7.19
C GLU A 240 -25.82 -6.04 -6.95
N GLN A 241 -25.00 -5.03 -6.57
CA GLN A 241 -23.60 -5.25 -6.17
C GLN A 241 -23.49 -6.14 -4.94
N GLU A 242 -24.31 -5.89 -3.91
CA GLU A 242 -24.36 -6.71 -2.70
C GLU A 242 -24.82 -8.14 -2.99
N THR A 243 -25.83 -8.28 -3.85
CA THR A 243 -26.35 -9.59 -4.28
C THR A 243 -25.26 -10.37 -5.01
N PHE A 244 -24.53 -9.74 -5.93
CA PHE A 244 -23.44 -10.39 -6.66
C PHE A 244 -22.34 -10.89 -5.72
N LEU A 245 -21.89 -10.08 -4.75
CA LEU A 245 -20.88 -10.51 -3.78
C LEU A 245 -21.39 -11.66 -2.91
N LYS A 246 -22.65 -11.61 -2.47
CA LYS A 246 -23.25 -12.68 -1.67
C LYS A 246 -23.35 -13.97 -2.46
N GLU A 247 -23.91 -13.92 -3.67
CA GLU A 247 -24.08 -15.10 -4.52
C GLU A 247 -22.73 -15.73 -4.85
N THR A 248 -21.72 -14.92 -5.17
CA THR A 248 -20.40 -15.43 -5.56
C THR A 248 -19.54 -15.88 -4.39
N MET A 249 -19.45 -15.09 -3.31
CA MET A 249 -18.48 -15.31 -2.25
C MET A 249 -19.04 -16.05 -1.03
N LEU A 250 -20.34 -15.93 -0.73
CA LEU A 250 -20.95 -16.56 0.45
C LEU A 250 -21.75 -17.82 0.11
N ASN A 251 -22.45 -17.82 -1.01
CA ASN A 251 -23.33 -18.93 -1.39
C ASN A 251 -22.60 -20.07 -2.11
N THR A 252 -21.41 -19.83 -2.69
CA THR A 252 -20.60 -20.89 -3.34
C THR A 252 -19.58 -21.50 -2.39
N GLU A 253 -19.25 -22.78 -2.61
CA GLU A 253 -18.16 -23.43 -1.87
C GLU A 253 -16.80 -22.82 -2.20
N LEU A 254 -16.58 -22.44 -3.45
CA LEU A 254 -15.40 -21.74 -3.94
C LEU A 254 -15.16 -20.42 -3.18
N GLY A 255 -16.20 -19.58 -3.06
CA GLY A 255 -16.13 -18.30 -2.36
C GLY A 255 -15.82 -18.47 -0.87
N ARG A 256 -16.48 -19.44 -0.23
CA ARG A 256 -16.24 -19.77 1.19
C ARG A 256 -14.84 -20.32 1.42
N GLU A 257 -14.29 -21.10 0.49
CA GLU A 257 -12.92 -21.61 0.58
C GLU A 257 -11.88 -20.48 0.48
N LEU A 258 -12.09 -19.52 -0.44
CA LEU A 258 -11.24 -18.33 -0.52
C LEU A 258 -11.28 -17.55 0.80
N PHE A 259 -12.46 -17.31 1.36
CA PHE A 259 -12.58 -16.63 2.64
C PHE A 259 -11.90 -17.42 3.76
N ALA A 260 -12.15 -18.72 3.86
CA ALA A 260 -11.55 -19.58 4.88
C ALA A 260 -10.02 -19.52 4.82
N PHE A 261 -9.44 -19.61 3.62
CA PHE A 261 -8.00 -19.43 3.43
C PHE A 261 -7.54 -18.06 3.95
N LEU A 262 -8.14 -16.96 3.48
CA LEU A 262 -7.71 -15.61 3.86
C LEU A 262 -7.90 -15.34 5.37
N TYR A 263 -8.94 -15.92 5.97
CA TYR A 263 -9.17 -15.91 7.40
C TYR A 263 -8.05 -16.64 8.16
N THR A 264 -7.68 -17.86 7.75
CA THR A 264 -6.59 -18.62 8.39
C THR A 264 -5.22 -17.93 8.25
N LYS A 265 -5.02 -17.17 7.18
CA LYS A 265 -3.81 -16.36 6.95
C LYS A 265 -3.82 -15.05 7.75
N GLY A 266 -4.90 -14.74 8.46
CA GLY A 266 -5.06 -13.52 9.26
C GLY A 266 -5.31 -12.25 8.42
N VAL A 267 -5.66 -12.40 7.14
CA VAL A 267 -5.93 -11.26 6.24
C VAL A 267 -7.26 -10.59 6.59
N TYR A 268 -8.27 -11.38 6.92
CA TYR A 268 -9.58 -10.92 7.36
C TYR A 268 -9.98 -11.57 8.67
N LYS A 269 -10.71 -10.85 9.52
CA LYS A 269 -11.16 -11.32 10.84
C LYS A 269 -12.60 -11.83 10.83
N SER A 270 -13.35 -11.58 9.76
CA SER A 270 -14.74 -12.04 9.62
C SER A 270 -15.21 -12.03 8.16
N GLU A 271 -16.25 -12.79 7.85
CA GLU A 271 -16.90 -12.78 6.53
C GLU A 271 -17.42 -11.37 6.18
N ALA A 272 -17.97 -10.66 7.17
CA ALA A 272 -18.46 -9.29 6.99
C ALA A 272 -17.34 -8.33 6.56
N GLU A 273 -16.16 -8.43 7.19
CA GLU A 273 -15.00 -7.64 6.80
C GLU A 273 -14.52 -7.98 5.39
N PHE A 274 -14.45 -9.27 5.05
CA PHE A 274 -14.06 -9.73 3.72
C PHE A 274 -15.00 -9.19 2.63
N ILE A 275 -16.30 -9.32 2.81
CA ILE A 275 -17.30 -8.85 1.84
C ILE A 275 -17.30 -7.33 1.72
N GLU A 276 -17.20 -6.61 2.84
CA GLU A 276 -17.12 -5.15 2.81
C GLU A 276 -15.84 -4.68 2.10
N ASP A 277 -14.71 -5.36 2.32
CA ASP A 277 -13.47 -5.04 1.61
C ASP A 277 -13.58 -5.33 0.12
N LEU A 278 -14.17 -6.46 -0.28
CA LEU A 278 -14.42 -6.75 -1.70
C LEU A 278 -15.36 -5.72 -2.33
N LYS A 279 -16.40 -5.28 -1.61
CA LYS A 279 -17.31 -4.24 -2.08
C LYS A 279 -16.56 -2.96 -2.41
N ASN A 280 -15.74 -2.49 -1.48
CA ASN A 280 -14.94 -1.28 -1.71
C ASN A 280 -13.85 -1.48 -2.77
N MET A 281 -13.17 -2.63 -2.76
CA MET A 281 -12.11 -2.97 -3.71
C MET A 281 -12.60 -2.99 -5.16
N TRP A 282 -13.75 -3.62 -5.41
CA TRP A 282 -14.28 -3.86 -6.75
C TRP A 282 -15.26 -2.80 -7.23
N PHE A 283 -16.14 -2.30 -6.37
CA PHE A 283 -17.23 -1.39 -6.74
C PHE A 283 -17.00 0.04 -6.26
N GLY A 284 -16.00 0.27 -5.41
CA GLY A 284 -15.60 1.62 -5.02
C GLY A 284 -15.20 2.43 -6.25
N LEU A 285 -15.88 3.56 -6.44
CA LEU A 285 -15.61 4.45 -7.56
C LEU A 285 -14.27 5.16 -7.36
N TYR A 286 -13.57 5.42 -8.46
CA TYR A 286 -12.39 6.27 -8.50
C TYR A 286 -12.28 6.97 -9.86
N SER A 287 -11.59 8.11 -9.89
CA SER A 287 -11.53 8.96 -11.08
C SER A 287 -10.40 8.57 -12.02
N ARG A 288 -10.71 8.02 -13.19
CA ARG A 288 -9.68 7.70 -14.21
C ARG A 288 -9.36 8.85 -15.16
N TYR A 289 -10.25 9.83 -15.27
CA TYR A 289 -10.14 10.96 -16.18
C TYR A 289 -10.86 12.20 -15.61
N ASN A 290 -10.23 13.38 -15.71
CA ASN A 290 -10.81 14.69 -15.35
C ASN A 290 -11.42 14.85 -13.93
N GLY A 291 -11.09 13.99 -12.96
CA GLY A 291 -11.60 14.11 -11.59
C GLY A 291 -13.03 13.57 -11.39
N ALA A 292 -13.66 13.02 -12.43
CA ALA A 292 -14.99 12.43 -12.32
C ALA A 292 -14.90 11.04 -11.69
N MET A 293 -15.71 10.73 -10.67
CA MET A 293 -15.80 9.38 -10.09
C MET A 293 -16.57 8.48 -11.06
N ASP A 294 -15.86 7.92 -12.02
CA ASP A 294 -16.40 7.41 -13.28
C ASP A 294 -15.96 5.98 -13.63
N SER A 295 -15.25 5.31 -12.71
CA SER A 295 -14.73 3.98 -12.94
C SER A 295 -14.64 3.18 -11.66
N SER A 296 -14.77 1.86 -11.78
CA SER A 296 -14.56 0.90 -10.71
C SER A 296 -13.72 -0.29 -11.20
N GLY A 297 -13.20 -1.11 -10.28
CA GLY A 297 -12.49 -2.34 -10.64
C GLY A 297 -13.37 -3.30 -11.43
N PHE A 298 -14.63 -3.46 -10.99
CA PHE A 298 -15.62 -4.28 -11.68
C PHE A 298 -15.88 -3.77 -13.10
N GLU A 299 -16.15 -2.48 -13.26
CA GLU A 299 -16.41 -1.91 -14.57
C GLU A 299 -15.23 -2.13 -15.52
N HIS A 300 -14.01 -1.80 -15.08
CA HIS A 300 -12.82 -1.97 -15.89
C HIS A 300 -12.60 -3.43 -16.32
N ILE A 301 -12.70 -4.37 -15.38
CA ILE A 301 -12.32 -5.77 -15.62
C ILE A 301 -13.45 -6.56 -16.29
N PHE A 302 -14.67 -6.47 -15.75
CA PHE A 302 -15.83 -7.26 -16.19
C PHE A 302 -16.65 -6.58 -17.27
N ALA A 303 -17.04 -5.31 -17.09
CA ALA A 303 -17.95 -4.63 -18.03
C ALA A 303 -17.22 -4.13 -19.29
N GLY A 304 -15.96 -3.72 -19.14
CA GLY A 304 -15.15 -3.03 -20.13
C GLY A 304 -15.47 -1.53 -20.21
N GLU A 305 -14.43 -0.71 -20.43
CA GLU A 305 -14.57 0.74 -20.58
C GLU A 305 -13.82 1.25 -21.81
N ILE A 306 -14.28 2.37 -22.40
CA ILE A 306 -13.55 3.06 -23.46
C ILE A 306 -12.86 4.29 -22.85
N LYS A 307 -11.54 4.33 -22.96
CA LYS A 307 -10.70 5.42 -22.46
C LYS A 307 -9.84 5.99 -23.60
N GLY A 308 -9.99 7.28 -23.87
CA GLY A 308 -9.20 7.98 -24.90
C GLY A 308 -9.30 7.34 -26.29
N GLY A 309 -10.49 6.84 -26.64
CA GLY A 309 -10.73 6.15 -27.91
C GLY A 309 -10.04 4.78 -28.04
N LYS A 310 -9.84 4.08 -26.92
CA LYS A 310 -9.32 2.71 -26.88
C LYS A 310 -10.13 1.89 -25.87
N VAL A 311 -10.35 0.62 -26.19
CA VAL A 311 -10.92 -0.36 -25.24
C VAL A 311 -9.91 -0.62 -24.13
N SER A 312 -10.24 -0.21 -22.91
CA SER A 312 -9.47 -0.42 -21.69
C SER A 312 -10.15 -1.48 -20.82
N GLY A 313 -9.36 -2.40 -20.25
CA GLY A 313 -9.92 -3.53 -19.52
C GLY A 313 -10.70 -4.48 -20.45
N PHE A 314 -11.91 -4.91 -20.05
CA PHE A 314 -12.75 -5.86 -20.80
C PHE A 314 -12.10 -7.24 -20.93
N HIS A 315 -12.20 -8.04 -19.87
CA HIS A 315 -11.56 -9.35 -19.74
C HIS A 315 -12.54 -10.49 -19.40
N ASN A 316 -13.85 -10.22 -19.36
CA ASN A 316 -14.85 -11.23 -19.02
C ASN A 316 -15.52 -11.85 -20.26
N TRP A 317 -15.56 -13.19 -20.29
CA TRP A 317 -16.05 -13.96 -21.43
C TRP A 317 -17.58 -13.85 -21.61
N ILE A 318 -18.34 -13.73 -20.52
CA ILE A 318 -19.80 -13.61 -20.55
C ILE A 318 -20.18 -12.27 -21.19
N ARG A 319 -19.52 -11.18 -20.78
CA ARG A 319 -19.70 -9.87 -21.39
C ARG A 319 -19.35 -9.87 -22.88
N PHE A 320 -18.25 -10.52 -23.24
CA PHE A 320 -17.84 -10.66 -24.64
C PHE A 320 -18.93 -11.38 -25.45
N TYR A 321 -19.38 -12.54 -24.99
CA TYR A 321 -20.40 -13.34 -25.64
C TYR A 321 -21.69 -12.53 -25.88
N LEU A 322 -22.20 -11.84 -24.86
CA LEU A 322 -23.43 -11.06 -24.98
C LEU A 322 -23.29 -9.94 -26.02
N LEU A 323 -22.14 -9.28 -26.08
CA LEU A 323 -21.89 -8.20 -27.04
C LEU A 323 -21.70 -8.73 -28.46
N GLU A 324 -21.02 -9.87 -28.63
CA GLU A 324 -20.88 -10.54 -29.93
C GLU A 324 -22.25 -11.01 -30.45
N LYS A 325 -23.06 -11.63 -29.59
CA LYS A 325 -24.43 -12.07 -29.91
C LYS A 325 -25.32 -10.92 -30.38
N ARG A 326 -25.16 -9.72 -29.80
CA ARG A 326 -25.91 -8.51 -30.21
C ARG A 326 -25.33 -7.82 -31.45
N GLY A 327 -24.20 -8.28 -31.98
CA GLY A 327 -23.50 -7.63 -33.09
C GLY A 327 -22.82 -6.31 -32.72
N GLU A 328 -22.64 -6.04 -31.42
CA GLU A 328 -21.96 -4.84 -30.90
C GLU A 328 -20.44 -5.03 -30.81
N LEU A 329 -19.98 -6.27 -30.81
CA LEU A 329 -18.58 -6.67 -30.80
C LEU A 329 -18.31 -7.60 -31.97
N ASN A 330 -17.18 -7.40 -32.65
CA ASN A 330 -16.68 -8.28 -33.71
C ASN A 330 -15.34 -8.90 -33.31
N TYR A 331 -15.27 -10.23 -33.28
CA TYR A 331 -14.06 -11.00 -33.01
C TYR A 331 -13.18 -11.09 -34.26
N TYR A 332 -11.89 -10.79 -34.16
CA TYR A 332 -10.99 -10.73 -35.32
C TYR A 332 -10.05 -11.94 -35.40
N SER A 333 -9.43 -12.31 -34.28
CA SER A 333 -8.44 -13.39 -34.18
C SER A 333 -8.06 -13.63 -32.72
N HIS A 334 -7.24 -14.65 -32.47
CA HIS A 334 -6.53 -14.81 -31.20
C HIS A 334 -5.02 -14.94 -31.43
N SER A 335 -4.22 -14.50 -30.47
CA SER A 335 -2.76 -14.63 -30.46
C SER A 335 -2.25 -15.62 -29.42
N PHE A 336 -3.14 -16.13 -28.57
CA PHE A 336 -2.83 -17.14 -27.57
C PHE A 336 -4.04 -18.04 -27.37
N ASN A 337 -3.76 -19.34 -27.23
CA ASN A 337 -4.70 -20.37 -26.86
C ASN A 337 -4.01 -21.28 -25.84
N GLY A 338 -4.58 -21.36 -24.64
CA GLY A 338 -3.98 -22.04 -23.51
C GLY A 338 -3.79 -23.54 -23.72
N PRO A 339 -3.01 -24.22 -22.85
CA PRO A 339 -2.80 -25.67 -22.93
C PRO A 339 -3.98 -26.50 -22.42
N TRP A 340 -5.13 -25.88 -22.10
CA TRP A 340 -6.30 -26.56 -21.55
C TRP A 340 -7.17 -27.11 -22.67
N SER A 341 -7.50 -28.40 -22.61
CA SER A 341 -8.33 -29.06 -23.61
C SER A 341 -9.84 -28.89 -23.38
N ASN A 342 -10.21 -28.22 -22.29
CA ASN A 342 -11.59 -27.98 -21.86
C ASN A 342 -11.62 -26.72 -20.96
N TYR A 343 -12.80 -26.36 -20.45
CA TYR A 343 -12.97 -25.15 -19.66
C TYR A 343 -12.61 -25.30 -18.18
N PRO A 344 -12.21 -24.18 -17.55
CA PRO A 344 -11.78 -22.93 -18.19
C PRO A 344 -10.58 -23.06 -19.12
N ASP A 345 -10.63 -22.30 -20.21
CA ASP A 345 -9.52 -22.08 -21.15
C ASP A 345 -9.08 -20.61 -21.11
N VAL A 346 -7.94 -20.25 -21.70
CA VAL A 346 -7.45 -18.87 -21.72
C VAL A 346 -7.10 -18.48 -23.14
N LEU A 347 -7.76 -17.44 -23.64
CA LEU A 347 -7.50 -16.89 -24.97
C LEU A 347 -6.92 -15.48 -24.87
N GLY A 348 -5.97 -15.17 -25.75
CA GLY A 348 -5.52 -13.81 -26.02
C GLY A 348 -6.20 -13.28 -27.28
N LEU A 349 -7.16 -12.38 -27.14
CA LEU A 349 -8.14 -12.02 -28.16
C LEU A 349 -7.81 -10.67 -28.83
N GLN A 350 -8.09 -10.59 -30.13
CA GLN A 350 -8.21 -9.36 -30.92
C GLN A 350 -9.68 -9.17 -31.27
N PHE A 351 -10.22 -7.99 -30.99
CA PHE A 351 -11.61 -7.69 -31.30
C PHE A 351 -11.86 -6.20 -31.46
N HIS A 352 -13.00 -5.89 -32.05
CA HIS A 352 -13.48 -4.54 -32.24
C HIS A 352 -14.80 -4.35 -31.50
N TRP A 353 -14.90 -3.30 -30.68
CA TRP A 353 -16.08 -2.99 -29.89
C TRP A 353 -16.38 -1.49 -29.95
N ASP A 354 -17.61 -1.13 -30.31
CA ASP A 354 -18.12 0.25 -30.36
C ASP A 354 -17.21 1.24 -31.11
N GLY A 355 -16.65 0.85 -32.25
CA GLY A 355 -15.76 1.71 -33.04
C GLY A 355 -14.27 1.62 -32.69
N TYR A 356 -13.91 0.82 -31.68
CA TYR A 356 -12.55 0.76 -31.16
C TYR A 356 -11.96 -0.65 -31.21
N TYR A 357 -10.75 -0.74 -31.76
CA TYR A 357 -9.99 -1.98 -31.81
C TYR A 357 -9.21 -2.22 -30.52
N LYS A 358 -9.34 -3.42 -29.94
CA LYS A 358 -8.50 -3.92 -28.86
C LYS A 358 -7.44 -4.84 -29.44
N GLN A 359 -6.16 -4.42 -29.33
CA GLN A 359 -5.03 -5.16 -29.88
C GLN A 359 -4.79 -6.49 -29.16
N VAL A 360 -4.81 -6.49 -27.83
CA VAL A 360 -4.68 -7.72 -27.04
C VAL A 360 -5.58 -7.55 -25.81
N GLY A 361 -6.56 -8.44 -25.67
CA GLY A 361 -7.33 -8.62 -24.44
C GLY A 361 -7.39 -10.10 -24.12
N SER A 362 -6.95 -10.49 -22.93
CA SER A 362 -6.98 -11.89 -22.51
C SER A 362 -8.17 -12.15 -21.59
N ALA A 363 -8.73 -13.35 -21.64
CA ALA A 363 -9.88 -13.74 -20.82
C ALA A 363 -9.79 -15.21 -20.46
N VAL A 364 -10.28 -15.55 -19.26
CA VAL A 364 -10.55 -16.93 -18.87
C VAL A 364 -11.94 -17.28 -19.41
N ILE A 365 -12.01 -18.23 -20.34
CA ILE A 365 -13.24 -18.58 -21.04
C ILE A 365 -13.89 -19.79 -20.36
N GLY A 366 -15.19 -19.68 -20.07
CA GLY A 366 -16.00 -20.79 -19.54
C GLY A 366 -15.94 -20.99 -18.02
N CYS A 367 -15.15 -20.21 -17.29
CA CYS A 367 -15.23 -20.17 -15.82
C CYS A 367 -16.53 -19.51 -15.34
N SER A 368 -16.88 -19.70 -14.06
CA SER A 368 -17.99 -19.00 -13.42
C SER A 368 -17.62 -17.57 -12.98
N PRO A 369 -18.61 -16.68 -12.75
CA PRO A 369 -18.36 -15.34 -12.22
C PRO A 369 -17.59 -15.32 -10.89
N GLU A 370 -17.89 -16.26 -9.99
CA GLU A 370 -17.22 -16.40 -8.70
C GLU A 370 -15.76 -16.84 -8.85
N PHE A 371 -15.43 -17.65 -9.86
CA PHE A 371 -14.06 -18.07 -10.11
C PHE A 371 -13.19 -16.89 -10.58
N ASP A 372 -13.67 -16.12 -11.56
CA ASP A 372 -13.01 -14.87 -11.99
C ASP A 372 -12.81 -13.93 -10.79
N LEU A 373 -13.88 -13.63 -10.06
CA LEU A 373 -13.84 -12.72 -8.92
C LEU A 373 -12.87 -13.20 -7.83
N ALA A 374 -12.90 -14.50 -7.49
CA ALA A 374 -12.05 -15.08 -6.47
C ALA A 374 -10.57 -15.05 -6.83
N LEU A 375 -10.19 -15.49 -8.04
CA LEU A 375 -8.78 -15.52 -8.44
C LEU A 375 -8.19 -14.12 -8.58
N TYR A 376 -8.93 -13.19 -9.18
CA TYR A 376 -8.47 -11.81 -9.27
C TYR A 376 -8.33 -11.17 -7.89
N SER A 377 -9.26 -11.42 -6.97
CA SER A 377 -9.19 -10.93 -5.58
C SER A 377 -8.00 -11.53 -4.83
N LEU A 378 -7.83 -12.85 -4.87
CA LEU A 378 -6.69 -13.55 -4.26
C LEU A 378 -5.36 -12.96 -4.74
N CYS A 379 -5.22 -12.78 -6.06
CA CYS A 379 -3.99 -12.25 -6.63
C CYS A 379 -3.75 -10.79 -6.29
N TYR A 380 -4.80 -9.96 -6.24
CA TYR A 380 -4.66 -8.57 -5.85
C TYR A 380 -4.30 -8.44 -4.36
N ILE A 381 -4.95 -9.23 -3.49
CA ILE A 381 -4.68 -9.26 -2.05
C ILE A 381 -3.27 -9.76 -1.76
N ALA A 382 -2.85 -10.86 -2.39
CA ALA A 382 -1.56 -11.49 -2.11
C ALA A 382 -0.38 -10.83 -2.85
N ARG A 383 -0.60 -10.29 -4.04
CA ARG A 383 0.43 -9.79 -4.97
C ARG A 383 -0.02 -8.50 -5.68
N PRO A 384 -0.38 -7.42 -4.96
CA PRO A 384 -0.89 -6.20 -5.59
C PRO A 384 0.15 -5.62 -6.57
N GLY A 385 -0.27 -5.40 -7.82
CA GLY A 385 0.60 -4.82 -8.86
C GLY A 385 1.65 -5.78 -9.45
N LYS A 386 1.72 -7.04 -9.00
CA LYS A 386 2.74 -8.01 -9.41
C LYS A 386 2.12 -9.21 -10.13
N TYR A 387 2.95 -9.97 -10.84
CA TYR A 387 2.54 -11.28 -11.34
C TYR A 387 2.19 -12.20 -10.18
N CYS A 388 1.01 -12.80 -10.29
CA CYS A 388 0.50 -13.81 -9.39
C CYS A 388 0.54 -15.16 -10.11
N TYR A 389 1.43 -16.04 -9.66
CA TYR A 389 1.64 -17.35 -10.27
C TYR A 389 0.71 -18.39 -9.64
N LEU A 390 -0.20 -18.90 -10.45
CA LEU A 390 -1.25 -19.86 -10.11
C LEU A 390 -0.98 -21.20 -10.82
N SER A 391 -1.77 -22.19 -10.45
CA SER A 391 -1.88 -23.46 -11.17
C SER A 391 -3.35 -23.76 -11.46
N LEU A 392 -3.63 -24.16 -12.70
CA LEU A 392 -4.97 -24.49 -13.18
C LEU A 392 -4.91 -25.85 -13.89
N GLY A 393 -5.50 -26.89 -13.31
CA GLY A 393 -5.47 -28.23 -13.90
C GLY A 393 -4.05 -28.77 -14.09
N GLY A 394 -3.13 -28.44 -13.18
CA GLY A 394 -1.71 -28.80 -13.24
C GLY A 394 -0.89 -28.02 -14.27
N LYS A 395 -1.45 -26.99 -14.90
CA LYS A 395 -0.74 -26.08 -15.82
C LYS A 395 -0.47 -24.75 -15.14
N GLN A 396 0.67 -24.15 -15.45
CA GLN A 396 0.96 -22.81 -14.99
C GLN A 396 -0.10 -21.85 -15.52
N PHE A 397 -0.53 -20.93 -14.67
CA PHE A 397 -1.45 -19.87 -15.00
C PHE A 397 -0.96 -18.59 -14.30
N ILE A 398 -1.01 -17.44 -14.98
CA ILE A 398 -0.50 -16.19 -14.41
C ILE A 398 -1.60 -15.14 -14.52
N ILE A 399 -1.84 -14.43 -13.43
CA ILE A 399 -2.69 -13.23 -13.42
C ILE A 399 -1.79 -12.02 -13.14
N GLN A 400 -1.96 -10.95 -13.91
CA GLN A 400 -1.43 -9.63 -13.58
C GLN A 400 -2.57 -8.80 -12.99
N THR A 401 -2.31 -8.15 -11.85
CA THR A 401 -3.21 -7.14 -11.28
C THR A 401 -2.56 -5.77 -11.28
N TYR A 402 -3.34 -4.70 -11.28
CA TYR A 402 -2.86 -3.33 -11.15
C TYR A 402 -3.58 -2.64 -10.01
N THR A 403 -2.83 -1.83 -9.27
CA THR A 403 -3.36 -0.99 -8.20
C THR A 403 -3.75 0.37 -8.74
N TRP A 404 -4.88 0.90 -8.29
CA TRP A 404 -5.20 2.30 -8.47
C TRP A 404 -4.64 3.13 -7.30
N ASP A 405 -3.55 3.85 -7.54
CA ASP A 405 -2.81 4.54 -6.48
C ASP A 405 -3.29 5.97 -6.17
N ASN A 406 -4.07 6.59 -7.06
CA ASN A 406 -4.43 8.00 -6.98
C ASN A 406 -5.49 8.33 -5.91
N SER A 407 -6.15 7.32 -5.36
CA SER A 407 -7.11 7.45 -4.26
C SER A 407 -7.04 6.23 -3.35
N SER A 408 -7.78 6.24 -2.25
CA SER A 408 -7.87 5.13 -1.30
C SER A 408 -9.27 5.05 -0.68
N TYR A 409 -9.59 3.92 -0.05
CA TYR A 409 -10.77 3.74 0.79
C TYR A 409 -10.37 3.22 2.18
N GLY A 410 -11.29 3.40 3.14
CA GLY A 410 -11.10 2.96 4.52
C GLY A 410 -9.76 3.41 5.11
N ASN A 411 -8.99 2.46 5.64
CA ASN A 411 -7.71 2.68 6.31
C ASN A 411 -6.53 2.84 5.32
N GLY A 412 -6.73 3.56 4.21
CA GLY A 412 -5.68 3.79 3.20
C GLY A 412 -5.50 2.64 2.19
N LYS A 413 -6.43 1.68 2.16
CA LYS A 413 -6.42 0.59 1.17
C LYS A 413 -6.64 1.14 -0.24
N LYS A 414 -6.11 0.42 -1.24
CA LYS A 414 -6.15 0.80 -2.65
C LYS A 414 -7.15 -0.06 -3.43
N TYR A 415 -7.70 0.54 -4.49
CA TYR A 415 -8.66 -0.14 -5.37
C TYR A 415 -7.94 -1.02 -6.38
N ILE A 416 -8.60 -2.10 -6.80
CA ILE A 416 -8.12 -2.86 -7.95
C ILE A 416 -8.36 -2.05 -9.22
N GLY A 417 -7.28 -1.72 -9.91
CA GLY A 417 -7.31 -0.96 -11.15
C GLY A 417 -7.48 -1.86 -12.37
N SER A 418 -6.93 -3.07 -12.37
CA SER A 418 -7.11 -4.02 -13.46
C SER A 418 -6.70 -5.40 -12.99
N ALA A 419 -7.23 -6.43 -13.64
CA ALA A 419 -6.83 -7.82 -13.47
C ALA A 419 -7.12 -8.57 -14.76
N TYR A 420 -6.15 -9.37 -15.21
CA TYR A 420 -6.33 -10.19 -16.41
C TYR A 420 -5.33 -11.36 -16.43
N PRO A 421 -5.69 -12.47 -17.09
CA PRO A 421 -4.76 -13.57 -17.31
C PRO A 421 -3.64 -13.16 -18.26
N VAL A 422 -2.39 -13.48 -17.94
CA VAL A 422 -1.28 -13.24 -18.86
C VAL A 422 -1.28 -14.35 -19.91
N SER A 423 -1.39 -13.96 -21.18
CA SER A 423 -1.14 -14.85 -22.31
C SER A 423 0.34 -15.22 -22.33
N MET A 424 0.66 -16.37 -21.73
CA MET A 424 2.04 -16.85 -21.61
C MET A 424 2.53 -17.29 -22.97
N ARG A 425 3.53 -16.58 -23.46
CA ARG A 425 4.13 -16.76 -24.79
C ARG A 425 4.91 -18.06 -24.91
#